data_AF-A0A6N7ZRZ5-F1
#
_entry.id   AF-A0A6N7ZRZ5-F1
#
_cell.length_a   1.000
_cell.length_b   1.000
_cell.length_c   1.000
_cell.angle_alpha   90.00
_cell.angle_beta   90.00
_cell.angle_gamma   90.00
#
_symmetry.space_group_name_H-M   'P 1'
#
loop_
_entity.id
_entity.type
_entity.pdbx_description
1 polymer ?
#
loop_
_entity_poly.entity_id
_entity_poly.type
_entity_poly.pdbx_seq_one_letter_code
_entity_poly.pdbx_strand_id
1 'polypeptide(L)'
;MLSKFIKPCLIGGALAAGWSSQVLAVDLAFSPDCQVFSAINVANPNTGITFRKNPNSAANRAATATVFQIGTAQNIVIQAGTASCFFTTAGNDSYCFLARSAGTIANINAVEGVNNFGLPACQ
;
A
#
# COMPACT_ATOMS: atom_id res chain seq x y z
N MET A 1 10.60 -43.37 52.55
CA MET A 1 10.96 -42.40 51.50
C MET A 1 9.67 -41.75 51.00
N LEU A 2 9.49 -40.48 51.34
CA LEU A 2 8.26 -39.70 51.16
C LEU A 2 8.46 -38.83 49.91
N SER A 3 7.64 -38.99 48.86
CA SER A 3 7.65 -38.07 47.71
C SER A 3 6.29 -37.39 47.58
N LYS A 4 6.36 -36.06 47.62
CA LYS A 4 5.28 -35.07 47.67
C LYS A 4 5.05 -34.46 46.28
N PHE A 5 3.77 -34.21 45.96
CA PHE A 5 3.20 -33.09 45.18
C PHE A 5 3.75 -32.74 43.78
N ILE A 6 2.85 -32.52 42.80
CA ILE A 6 2.45 -31.17 42.30
C ILE A 6 1.34 -31.31 41.23
N LYS A 7 0.45 -30.32 41.26
CA LYS A 7 -0.87 -30.15 40.62
C LYS A 7 -0.85 -29.90 39.09
N PRO A 8 -2.02 -30.08 38.42
CA PRO A 8 -2.17 -29.90 36.98
C PRO A 8 -2.11 -28.43 36.53
N CYS A 9 -1.55 -28.26 35.33
CA CYS A 9 -1.43 -27.04 34.55
C CYS A 9 -2.82 -26.53 34.14
N LEU A 10 -3.21 -25.34 34.61
CA LEU A 10 -4.37 -24.61 34.11
C LEU A 10 -3.90 -23.55 33.11
N ILE A 11 -4.25 -23.83 31.87
CA ILE A 11 -4.26 -23.00 30.68
C ILE A 11 -5.15 -21.78 30.93
N GLY A 12 -4.73 -20.58 30.53
CA GLY A 12 -5.66 -19.47 30.32
C GLY A 12 -5.08 -18.10 30.66
N GLY A 13 -4.61 -17.39 29.64
CA GLY A 13 -4.22 -15.98 29.78
C GLY A 13 -3.23 -15.50 28.73
N ALA A 14 -3.40 -15.88 27.47
CA ALA A 14 -2.70 -15.19 26.39
C ALA A 14 -3.36 -13.82 26.21
N LEU A 15 -2.76 -12.79 26.80
CA LEU A 15 -2.98 -11.41 26.44
C LEU A 15 -2.64 -11.28 24.96
N ALA A 16 -3.65 -11.15 24.10
CA ALA A 16 -3.48 -10.84 22.70
C ALA A 16 -2.81 -9.46 22.62
N ALA A 17 -1.49 -9.45 22.47
CA ALA A 17 -0.77 -8.26 22.05
C ALA A 17 -1.40 -7.80 20.73
N GLY A 18 -1.91 -6.57 20.70
CA GLY A 18 -2.29 -5.91 19.47
C GLY A 18 -1.02 -5.62 18.69
N TRP A 19 -0.66 -6.53 17.78
CA TRP A 19 0.37 -6.27 16.78
C TRP A 19 -0.20 -5.17 15.88
N SER A 20 0.25 -3.94 16.09
CA SER A 20 0.08 -2.89 15.10
C SER A 20 0.93 -3.29 13.90
N SER A 21 0.31 -3.96 12.94
CA SER A 21 0.91 -4.19 11.63
C SER A 21 1.25 -2.83 11.04
N GLN A 22 2.53 -2.47 11.09
CA GLN A 22 3.04 -1.36 10.31
C GLN A 22 2.73 -1.70 8.86
N VAL A 23 1.84 -0.92 8.23
CA VAL A 23 1.56 -1.08 6.80
C VAL A 23 2.87 -0.76 6.07
N LEU A 24 3.54 -1.82 5.60
CA LEU A 24 4.71 -1.71 4.76
C LEU A 24 4.25 -1.20 3.40
N ALA A 25 4.87 -0.13 2.92
CA ALA A 25 4.61 0.37 1.58
C ALA A 25 5.02 -0.67 0.54
N VAL A 26 4.14 -0.92 -0.43
CA VAL A 26 4.44 -1.74 -1.60
C VAL A 26 5.11 -0.87 -2.66
N ASP A 27 6.28 -1.30 -3.13
CA ASP A 27 7.02 -0.60 -4.18
C ASP A 27 6.64 -1.12 -5.56
N LEU A 28 5.87 -0.33 -6.30
CA LEU A 28 5.53 -0.60 -7.69
C LEU A 28 6.65 -0.11 -8.61
N ALA A 29 7.54 -1.01 -9.01
CA ALA A 29 8.58 -0.75 -9.99
C ALA A 29 7.98 -0.42 -11.37
N PHE A 30 8.65 0.42 -12.15
CA PHE A 30 8.19 0.81 -13.48
C PHE A 30 8.14 -0.40 -14.43
N SER A 31 6.96 -0.71 -14.95
CA SER A 31 6.69 -1.81 -15.88
C SER A 31 5.68 -1.34 -16.93
N PRO A 32 6.15 -0.81 -18.08
CA PRO A 32 5.29 -0.25 -19.12
C PRO A 32 4.40 -1.27 -19.83
N ASP A 33 4.69 -2.55 -19.64
CA ASP A 33 3.97 -3.73 -20.13
C ASP A 33 3.25 -4.50 -19.01
N CYS A 34 3.27 -3.98 -17.78
CA CYS A 34 2.64 -4.55 -16.59
C CYS A 34 3.04 -6.00 -16.25
N GLN A 35 4.23 -6.44 -16.66
CA GLN A 35 4.78 -7.76 -16.31
C GLN A 35 5.28 -7.82 -14.86
N VAL A 36 5.64 -6.68 -14.27
CA VAL A 36 5.97 -6.55 -12.85
C VAL A 36 4.83 -5.84 -12.14
N PHE A 37 4.13 -6.58 -11.27
CA PHE A 37 2.99 -6.09 -10.51
C PHE A 37 3.06 -6.57 -9.06
N SER A 38 2.25 -5.99 -8.19
CA SER A 38 2.11 -6.43 -6.81
C SER A 38 0.66 -6.39 -6.37
N ALA A 39 0.26 -7.40 -5.59
CA ALA A 39 -1.06 -7.45 -4.98
C ALA A 39 -1.10 -6.51 -3.78
N ILE A 40 -2.17 -5.73 -3.67
CA ILE A 40 -2.44 -4.85 -2.54
C ILE A 40 -3.84 -5.18 -2.05
N ASN A 41 -3.94 -5.59 -0.78
CA ASN A 41 -5.19 -5.93 -0.15
C ASN A 41 -5.67 -4.77 0.72
N VAL A 42 -6.80 -4.17 0.32
CA VAL A 42 -7.47 -3.12 1.08
C VAL A 42 -8.61 -3.74 1.88
N ALA A 43 -8.29 -4.16 3.10
CA ALA A 43 -9.26 -4.67 4.06
C ALA A 43 -9.67 -3.60 5.08
N ASN A 44 -10.87 -3.72 5.65
CA ASN A 44 -11.32 -2.84 6.72
C ASN A 44 -10.30 -2.79 7.87
N PRO A 45 -10.02 -1.60 8.43
CA PRO A 45 -10.73 -0.33 8.24
C PRO A 45 -10.25 0.54 7.06
N ASN A 46 -9.33 0.05 6.22
CA ASN A 46 -8.79 0.82 5.10
C ASN A 46 -9.85 0.99 4.01
N THR A 47 -9.81 2.14 3.34
CA THR A 47 -10.80 2.55 2.33
C THR A 47 -10.17 2.87 0.97
N GLY A 48 -8.88 2.60 0.83
CA GLY A 48 -8.16 2.82 -0.41
C GLY A 48 -6.66 2.72 -0.25
N ILE A 49 -5.97 3.29 -1.24
CA ILE A 49 -4.52 3.24 -1.38
C ILE A 49 -4.00 4.66 -1.59
N THR A 50 -2.98 5.04 -0.82
CA THR A 50 -2.17 6.23 -1.11
C THR A 50 -1.05 5.84 -2.07
N PHE A 51 -1.03 6.44 -3.25
CA PHE A 51 0.06 6.31 -4.21
C PHE A 51 1.00 7.51 -4.12
N ARG A 52 2.31 7.28 -4.08
CA ARG A 52 3.34 8.32 -3.92
C ARG A 52 4.45 8.14 -4.95
N LYS A 53 4.83 9.21 -5.64
CA LYS A 53 5.99 9.21 -6.55
C LYS A 53 7.28 9.19 -5.74
N ASN A 54 8.20 8.28 -6.08
CA ASN A 54 9.50 8.17 -5.42
C ASN A 54 10.65 8.36 -6.43
N PRO A 55 11.68 9.16 -6.11
CA PRO A 55 11.79 10.08 -4.97
C PRO A 55 10.79 11.23 -5.03
N ASN A 56 10.47 11.79 -3.85
CA ASN A 56 9.69 13.01 -3.76
C ASN A 56 10.57 14.23 -4.04
N SER A 57 10.70 14.61 -5.31
CA SER A 57 11.47 15.77 -5.78
C SER A 57 10.59 16.78 -6.50
N ALA A 58 11.06 18.03 -6.67
CA ALA A 58 10.35 19.04 -7.43
C ALA A 58 10.05 18.59 -8.88
N ALA A 59 11.03 17.95 -9.53
CA ALA A 59 10.87 17.39 -10.87
C ALA A 59 9.78 16.30 -10.93
N ASN A 60 9.78 15.37 -9.95
CA ASN A 60 8.80 14.28 -9.93
C ASN A 60 7.39 14.77 -9.56
N ARG A 61 7.27 15.82 -8.75
CA ARG A 61 5.98 16.48 -8.48
C ARG A 61 5.39 17.09 -9.76
N ALA A 62 6.22 17.74 -10.60
CA ALA A 62 5.78 18.34 -11.85
C ALA A 62 5.43 17.31 -12.95
N ALA A 63 5.84 16.05 -12.78
CA ALA A 63 5.58 14.97 -13.72
C ALA A 63 4.29 14.21 -13.39
N THR A 64 3.77 13.46 -14.35
CA THR A 64 2.63 12.55 -14.18
C THR A 64 3.13 11.11 -14.04
N ALA A 65 2.42 10.32 -13.23
CA ALA A 65 2.62 8.87 -13.14
C ALA A 65 1.26 8.16 -13.24
N THR A 66 1.25 6.97 -13.82
CA THR A 66 0.04 6.15 -14.00
C THR A 66 0.29 4.78 -13.43
N VAL A 67 -0.54 4.40 -12.47
CA VAL A 67 -0.66 3.03 -11.97
C VAL A 67 -1.82 2.38 -12.69
N PHE A 68 -1.69 1.12 -13.10
CA PHE A 68 -2.79 0.35 -13.68
C PHE A 68 -3.28 -0.68 -12.67
N GLN A 69 -4.58 -0.70 -12.43
CA GLN A 69 -5.28 -1.72 -11.65
C GLN A 69 -5.71 -2.84 -12.58
N ILE A 70 -5.18 -4.04 -12.36
CA ILE A 70 -5.31 -5.15 -13.31
C ILE A 70 -6.74 -5.72 -13.30
N GLY A 71 -7.34 -5.94 -12.13
CA GLY A 71 -8.65 -6.58 -12.02
C GLY A 71 -9.78 -5.82 -12.70
N THR A 72 -9.76 -4.49 -12.63
CA THR A 72 -10.78 -3.60 -13.23
C THR A 72 -10.36 -2.99 -14.56
N ALA A 73 -9.13 -3.25 -15.00
CA ALA A 73 -8.50 -2.62 -16.16
C ALA A 73 -8.55 -1.08 -16.13
N GLN A 74 -8.29 -0.49 -14.95
CA GLN A 74 -8.40 0.95 -14.72
C GLN A 74 -7.02 1.61 -14.62
N ASN A 75 -6.86 2.76 -15.29
CA ASN A 75 -5.74 3.67 -15.05
C ASN A 75 -6.01 4.57 -13.84
N ILE A 76 -5.02 4.70 -12.96
CA ILE A 76 -5.02 5.54 -11.78
C ILE A 76 -3.87 6.53 -11.92
N VAL A 77 -4.21 7.81 -12.12
CA VAL A 77 -3.25 8.84 -12.49
C VAL A 77 -2.90 9.69 -11.28
N ILE A 78 -1.60 9.73 -10.95
CA ILE A 78 -1.01 10.69 -10.04
C ILE A 78 -0.60 11.92 -10.86
N GLN A 79 -1.48 12.92 -10.87
CA GLN A 79 -1.35 14.11 -11.71
C GLN A 79 -0.05 14.91 -11.48
N ALA A 80 0.34 15.67 -12.50
CA ALA A 80 1.35 16.71 -12.36
C ALA A 80 0.91 17.74 -11.30
N GLY A 81 1.88 18.28 -10.56
CA GLY A 81 1.67 19.21 -9.45
C GLY A 81 1.53 18.53 -8.08
N THR A 82 1.39 17.20 -8.02
CA THR A 82 1.26 16.46 -6.74
C THR A 82 2.36 15.42 -6.56
N ALA A 83 2.77 15.19 -5.31
CA ALA A 83 3.68 14.09 -4.96
C ALA A 83 2.92 12.76 -4.78
N SER A 84 1.64 12.84 -4.40
CA SER A 84 0.81 11.72 -4.02
C SER A 84 -0.67 12.02 -4.22
N CYS A 85 -1.47 10.97 -4.35
CA CYS A 85 -2.93 11.02 -4.37
C CYS A 85 -3.51 9.80 -3.63
N PHE A 86 -4.79 9.85 -3.32
CA PHE A 86 -5.54 8.75 -2.72
C PHE A 86 -6.51 8.15 -3.72
N PHE A 87 -6.54 6.83 -3.83
CA PHE A 87 -7.47 6.07 -4.67
C PHE A 87 -8.39 5.23 -3.80
N THR A 88 -9.69 5.52 -3.84
CA THR A 88 -10.70 4.78 -3.09
C THR A 88 -10.96 3.43 -3.76
N THR A 89 -10.74 2.35 -3.01
CA THR A 89 -10.94 0.98 -3.47
C THR A 89 -11.09 0.04 -2.27
N ALA A 90 -11.51 -1.20 -2.50
CA ALA A 90 -11.66 -2.21 -1.48
C ALA A 90 -11.31 -3.60 -2.05
N GLY A 91 -10.93 -4.52 -1.16
CA GLY A 91 -10.57 -5.89 -1.53
C GLY A 91 -9.14 -6.02 -2.03
N ASN A 92 -8.86 -7.15 -2.67
CA ASN A 92 -7.53 -7.49 -3.15
C ASN A 92 -7.45 -7.35 -4.67
N ASP A 93 -6.53 -6.53 -5.16
CA ASP A 93 -6.25 -6.36 -6.59
C ASP A 93 -4.74 -6.25 -6.81
N SER A 94 -4.30 -6.42 -8.06
CA SER A 94 -2.91 -6.26 -8.49
C SER A 94 -2.72 -4.95 -9.22
N TYR A 95 -1.59 -4.30 -8.95
CA TYR A 95 -1.26 -2.99 -9.48
C TYR A 95 0.14 -3.00 -10.10
N CYS A 96 0.33 -2.25 -11.18
CA CYS A 96 1.64 -2.03 -11.79
C CYS A 96 1.85 -0.54 -12.13
N PHE A 97 3.09 -0.08 -12.08
CA PHE A 97 3.44 1.29 -12.48
C PHE A 97 3.66 1.36 -13.99
N LEU A 98 2.60 1.72 -14.71
CA LEU A 98 2.49 1.60 -16.16
C LEU A 98 3.19 2.73 -16.94
N ALA A 99 2.98 3.99 -16.55
CA ALA A 99 3.47 5.12 -17.33
C ALA A 99 4.03 6.24 -16.45
N ARG A 100 5.03 6.96 -16.97
CA ARG A 100 5.64 8.12 -16.29
C ARG A 100 6.07 9.15 -17.32
N SER A 101 5.84 10.44 -17.02
CA SER A 101 6.32 11.53 -17.88
C SER A 101 7.74 11.99 -17.53
N ALA A 102 8.31 11.49 -16.44
CA ALA A 102 9.71 11.73 -16.05
C ALA A 102 10.39 10.41 -15.65
N GLY A 103 11.54 10.12 -16.27
CA GLY A 103 12.34 8.93 -15.98
C GLY A 103 12.96 8.91 -14.58
N THR A 104 12.97 10.06 -13.89
CA THR A 104 13.42 10.21 -12.51
C THR A 104 12.41 9.69 -11.47
N ILE A 105 11.18 9.34 -11.87
CA ILE A 105 10.24 8.61 -11.00
C ILE A 105 10.65 7.13 -11.05
N ALA A 106 11.39 6.67 -10.04
CA ALA A 106 11.94 5.32 -10.01
C ALA A 106 10.85 4.26 -9.79
N ASN A 107 9.92 4.54 -8.88
CA ASN A 107 8.83 3.67 -8.50
C ASN A 107 7.66 4.48 -7.91
N ILE A 108 6.53 3.81 -7.71
CA ILE A 108 5.42 4.34 -6.92
C ILE A 108 5.34 3.56 -5.61
N ASN A 109 5.41 4.26 -4.48
CA ASN A 109 5.08 3.64 -3.19
C ASN A 109 3.55 3.61 -3.05
N ALA A 110 2.99 2.45 -2.74
CA ALA A 110 1.57 2.24 -2.52
C ALA A 110 1.32 1.78 -1.08
N VAL A 111 0.41 2.44 -0.39
CA VAL A 111 0.11 2.18 1.03
C VAL A 111 -1.39 2.12 1.22
N GLU A 112 -1.94 0.97 1.60
CA GLU A 112 -3.35 0.87 1.97
C GLU A 112 -3.65 1.70 3.24
N GLY A 113 -4.82 2.31 3.30
CA GLY A 113 -5.14 3.18 4.43
C GLY A 113 -6.47 3.90 4.31
N VAL A 114 -6.64 4.87 5.20
CA VAL A 114 -7.69 5.89 5.15
C VAL A 114 -7.04 7.23 4.78
N ASN A 115 -7.76 8.08 4.05
CA ASN A 115 -7.27 9.39 3.65
C ASN A 115 -7.28 10.43 4.80
N ASN A 116 -6.55 10.15 5.88
CA ASN A 116 -6.49 11.00 7.07
C ASN A 116 -5.86 12.38 6.81
N PHE A 117 -5.06 12.50 5.76
CA PHE A 117 -4.34 13.73 5.41
C PHE A 117 -5.07 14.59 4.35
N GLY A 118 -6.26 14.18 3.91
CA GLY A 118 -7.02 14.91 2.89
C GLY A 118 -6.27 15.04 1.56
N LEU A 119 -5.53 13.99 1.17
CA LEU A 119 -4.87 13.93 -0.13
C LEU A 119 -5.90 14.05 -1.26
N PRO A 120 -5.54 14.70 -2.39
CA PRO A 120 -6.41 14.75 -3.54
C PRO A 120 -6.69 13.35 -4.10
N ALA A 121 -7.84 13.17 -4.71
CA ALA A 121 -8.17 11.94 -5.42
C ALA A 121 -7.22 11.72 -6.60
N CYS A 122 -6.83 10.47 -6.83
CA CYS A 122 -6.21 10.08 -8.09
C CYS A 122 -7.23 10.22 -9.23
N GLN A 123 -6.77 10.58 -10.43
CA GLN A 123 -7.63 10.77 -11.61
C GLN A 123 -7.74 9.51 -12.47
#